data_AF-A0A6V7KFD3-F1
#
_entry.id   AF-A0A6V7KFD3-F1
#
_cell.length_a   1.000
_cell.length_b   1.000
_cell.length_c   1.000
_cell.angle_alpha   90.00
_cell.angle_beta   90.00
_cell.angle_gamma   90.00
#
_symmetry.space_group_name_H-M   'P 1'
#
loop_
_entity.id
_entity.type
_entity.pdbx_description
1 polymer ?
#
loop_
_entity_poly.entity_id
_entity_poly.type
_entity_poly.pdbx_seq_one_letter_code
_entity_poly.pdbx_strand_id
1 'polypeptide(L)' 'PFVAVEEQKHPDPDFPTVKFPNPEEGKSALDCSIRTADANNSTVILANDPDADRLCCAVKNE' A
#
# COMPACT_ATOMS: atom_id res chain seq x y z
N PRO A 1 -11.63 1.99 12.18
CA PRO A 1 -11.33 3.13 11.27
C PRO A 1 -10.18 2.70 10.35
N PHE A 2 -10.11 3.18 9.11
CA PHE A 2 -8.96 2.91 8.24
C PHE A 2 -7.83 3.90 8.56
N VAL A 3 -6.59 3.46 8.36
CA VAL A 3 -5.39 4.30 8.49
C VAL A 3 -4.83 4.53 7.10
N ALA A 4 -4.67 5.79 6.72
CA ALA A 4 -4.10 6.14 5.42
C ALA A 4 -2.57 5.98 5.45
N VAL A 5 -2.00 5.56 4.33
CA VAL A 5 -0.56 5.58 4.08
C VAL A 5 -0.23 6.97 3.54
N GLU A 6 0.20 7.88 4.41
CA GLU A 6 0.31 9.31 4.07
C GLU A 6 1.28 9.56 2.90
N GLU A 7 2.34 8.76 2.73
CA GLU A 7 3.29 8.88 1.63
C GLU A 7 2.72 8.54 0.24
N GLN A 8 1.58 7.84 0.17
CA GLN A 8 0.95 7.40 -1.09
C GLN A 8 -0.52 7.86 -1.22
N LYS A 9 -0.99 8.70 -0.29
CA LYS A 9 -2.38 9.15 -0.21
C LYS A 9 -2.76 10.13 -1.32
N HIS A 10 -1.82 10.95 -1.75
CA HIS A 10 -2.02 11.97 -2.78
C HIS A 10 -1.43 11.49 -4.11
N PRO A 11 -2.08 11.77 -5.25
CA PRO A 11 -1.57 11.35 -6.55
C PRO A 11 -0.25 12.06 -6.87
N ASP A 12 0.76 11.27 -7.23
CA ASP A 12 2.06 11.72 -7.70
C ASP A 12 2.50 10.86 -8.90
N PRO A 13 2.58 11.43 -10.12
CA PRO A 13 2.89 10.67 -11.33
C PRO A 13 4.34 10.16 -11.39
N ASP A 14 5.24 10.67 -10.54
CA ASP A 14 6.63 10.22 -10.47
C ASP A 14 6.79 8.94 -9.63
N PHE A 15 5.73 8.52 -8.91
CA PHE A 15 5.68 7.34 -8.05
C PHE A 15 6.93 7.16 -7.17
N PRO A 16 7.35 8.17 -6.37
CA PRO A 16 8.67 8.22 -5.74
C PRO A 16 8.91 7.14 -4.67
N THR A 17 7.86 6.44 -4.26
CA THR A 17 7.88 5.45 -3.16
C THR A 17 7.95 4.01 -3.64
N VAL A 18 7.77 3.74 -4.94
CA VAL A 18 7.72 2.40 -5.51
C VAL A 18 8.56 2.30 -6.77
N LYS A 19 9.06 1.11 -7.09
CA LYS A 19 9.76 0.87 -8.36
C LYS A 19 8.79 0.77 -9.54
N PHE A 20 7.60 0.24 -9.28
CA PHE A 20 6.54 0.07 -10.26
C PHE A 20 5.19 0.19 -9.55
N PRO A 21 4.26 1.03 -10.03
CA PRO A 21 3.01 1.30 -9.34
C PRO A 21 1.96 0.23 -9.64
N ASN A 22 2.23 -1.00 -9.21
CA ASN A 22 1.31 -2.13 -9.29
C ASN A 22 1.31 -2.88 -7.94
N PRO A 23 0.19 -2.91 -7.21
CA PRO A 23 0.15 -3.57 -5.90
C PRO A 23 0.32 -5.10 -5.98
N GLU A 24 0.14 -5.72 -7.15
CA GLU A 24 0.41 -7.16 -7.38
C GLU A 24 1.90 -7.52 -7.29
N GLU A 25 2.81 -6.55 -7.36
CA GLU A 25 4.25 -6.75 -7.13
C GLU A 25 4.56 -7.17 -5.67
N GLY A 26 3.56 -7.07 -4.77
CA GLY A 26 3.66 -7.52 -3.39
C GLY A 26 4.55 -6.60 -2.56
N LYS A 27 5.57 -7.17 -1.89
CA LYS A 27 6.37 -6.45 -0.89
C LYS A 27 7.02 -5.16 -1.43
N SER A 28 7.41 -5.13 -2.70
CA SER A 28 8.04 -3.94 -3.33
C SER A 28 7.07 -2.77 -3.52
N ALA A 29 5.77 -3.02 -3.64
CA ALA A 29 4.73 -1.99 -3.74
C ALA A 29 4.08 -1.69 -2.38
N LEU A 30 4.07 -2.66 -1.46
CA LEU A 30 3.38 -2.58 -0.17
C LEU A 30 4.26 -2.12 1.01
N ASP A 31 5.53 -1.79 0.81
CA ASP A 31 6.45 -1.44 1.91
C ASP A 31 5.91 -0.31 2.82
N CYS A 32 5.43 0.80 2.24
CA CYS A 32 4.85 1.90 3.00
C CYS A 32 3.60 1.46 3.77
N SER A 33 2.77 0.62 3.15
CA SER A 33 1.56 0.06 3.77
C SER A 33 1.88 -0.90 4.91
N ILE A 34 2.92 -1.74 4.78
CA ILE A 34 3.38 -2.65 5.82
C ILE A 34 3.89 -1.85 7.03
N ARG A 35 4.75 -0.85 6.80
CA ARG A 35 5.25 0.02 7.88
C ARG A 35 4.10 0.75 8.60
N THR A 36 3.14 1.27 7.85
CA THR A 36 1.95 1.94 8.41
C THR A 36 1.09 0.97 9.20
N ALA A 37 0.87 -0.24 8.69
CA ALA A 37 0.08 -1.27 9.35
C ALA A 37 0.73 -1.71 10.67
N ASP A 38 2.04 -1.96 10.68
CA ASP A 38 2.77 -2.34 11.88
C ASP A 38 2.76 -1.24 12.95
N ALA A 39 2.95 0.03 12.55
CA ALA A 39 2.89 1.16 13.49
C ALA A 39 1.51 1.36 14.13
N ASN A 40 0.45 0.91 13.45
CA ASN A 40 -0.94 1.09 13.88
C ASN A 40 -1.63 -0.22 14.30
N ASN A 41 -0.88 -1.32 14.45
CA ASN A 41 -1.41 -2.65 14.75
C ASN A 41 -2.57 -3.08 13.82
N SER A 42 -2.48 -2.75 12.54
CA SER A 42 -3.44 -3.18 11.51
C SER A 42 -3.12 -4.60 11.03
N THR A 43 -4.15 -5.42 10.84
CA THR A 43 -4.01 -6.82 10.41
C THR A 43 -4.23 -7.02 8.92
N VAL A 44 -4.80 -6.02 8.23
CA VAL A 44 -5.16 -6.06 6.81
C VAL A 44 -4.67 -4.79 6.13
N ILE A 45 -4.11 -4.95 4.94
CA ILE A 45 -3.73 -3.87 4.01
C ILE A 45 -4.60 -4.00 2.77
N LEU A 46 -5.09 -2.87 2.28
CA LEU A 46 -5.73 -2.74 0.97
C LEU A 46 -4.93 -1.72 0.14
N ALA A 47 -4.58 -2.07 -1.09
CA ALA A 47 -3.86 -1.19 -2.00
C ALA A 47 -4.49 -1.27 -3.40
N ASN A 48 -4.78 -0.12 -4.01
CA ASN A 48 -5.24 -0.04 -5.39
C ASN A 48 -4.08 0.30 -6.33
N ASP A 49 -4.23 0.00 -7.60
CA ASP A 49 -3.38 0.55 -8.66
C ASP A 49 -3.77 2.01 -9.01
N PRO A 50 -2.97 2.74 -9.82
CA PRO A 50 -3.14 4.18 -10.04
C PRO A 50 -4.46 4.60 -10.68
N ASP A 51 -5.05 3.75 -11.52
CA ASP A 51 -6.37 3.92 -12.15
C ASP A 51 -7.52 3.30 -11.34
N ALA A 52 -7.19 2.65 -10.22
CA ALA A 52 -8.11 2.15 -9.20
C ALA A 52 -9.13 1.11 -9.69
N ASP A 53 -8.78 0.34 -10.72
CA ASP A 53 -9.61 -0.77 -11.21
C ASP A 53 -9.16 -2.14 -10.65
N ARG A 54 -7.96 -2.22 -10.07
CA ARG A 54 -7.43 -3.40 -9.39
C ARG A 54 -7.09 -3.10 -7.93
N LEU A 55 -7.20 -4.15 -7.11
CA LEU A 55 -6.90 -4.12 -5.69
C LEU A 55 -6.08 -5.35 -5.28
N CYS A 56 -5.05 -5.11 -4.46
CA CYS A 56 -4.36 -6.14 -3.69
C CYS A 56 -4.79 -6.07 -2.21
N CYS A 57 -4.94 -7.24 -1.59
CA CYS A 57 -5.14 -7.39 -0.16
C CYS A 57 -3.98 -8.20 0.43
N ALA A 58 -3.41 -7.71 1.53
CA ALA A 58 -2.39 -8.44 2.28
C ALA A 58 -2.81 -8.54 3.75
N VAL A 59 -2.45 -9.66 4.37
CA VAL A 59 -2.72 -9.94 5.78
C VAL A 59 -1.42 -10.16 6.53
N LYS A 60 -1.40 -9.81 7.82
CA LYS A 60 -0.27 -10.10 8.69
C LYS A 60 -0.21 -11.61 8.93
N ASN A 61 0.93 -12.22 8.62
CA ASN A 61 1.21 -13.60 9.00
C ASN A 61 1.49 -13.67 10.51
N GLU A 62 1.22 -14.83 11.13
CA GLU A 62 1.52 -15.10 12.54
C GLU A 62 3.03 -15.01 12.87
#